data_AF-A0AAC9BPN1-F1
#
_entry.id   AF-A0AAC9BPN1-F1
#
_cell.length_a   1.000
_cell.length_b   1.000
_cell.length_c   1.000
_cell.angle_alpha   90.00
_cell.angle_beta   90.00
_cell.angle_gamma   90.00
#
_symmetry.space_group_name_H-M   'P 1'
#
loop_
_entity.id
_entity.type
_entity.pdbx_description
1 polymer ?
#
loop_
_entity_poly.entity_id
_entity_poly.type
_entity_poly.pdbx_seq_one_letter_code
_entity_poly.pdbx_strand_id
1 'polypeptide(L)'
;MRDAVATGNTIGYLSPNYINTTFAPSSAVATQNLTAASLTNANDGLDYQPDYLNTMQALSDLPAVGGDLSRPESWALTVATPPAGYPISGLTYLDQVQCYKDATVQGKILAFLDRHTTYSGTNNNRPRIRNNGFAPLPTTLVSAIRDNLINNVNGKNVNIGNTTACAGKAGR
;
A
#
# COMPACT_ATOMS: atom_id res chain seq x y z
N MET A 1 4.95 -5.85 -21.94
CA MET A 1 4.36 -5.79 -23.30
C MET A 1 3.53 -4.52 -23.33
N ARG A 2 3.97 -3.48 -24.05
CA ARG A 2 3.18 -2.26 -24.24
C ARG A 2 2.62 -2.35 -25.64
N ASP A 3 1.37 -2.79 -25.76
CA ASP A 3 0.66 -2.61 -27.02
C ASP A 3 0.45 -1.12 -27.23
N ALA A 4 0.68 -0.66 -28.46
CA ALA A 4 0.44 0.72 -28.83
C ALA A 4 -1.03 1.06 -28.53
N VAL A 5 -1.28 2.09 -27.73
CA VAL A 5 -2.64 2.62 -27.57
C VAL A 5 -3.05 3.18 -28.92
N ALA A 6 -3.93 2.47 -29.61
CA ALA A 6 -4.38 2.84 -30.95
C ALA A 6 -5.01 4.24 -30.94
N THR A 7 -4.85 4.96 -32.04
CA THR A 7 -5.49 6.26 -32.27
C THR A 7 -7.02 6.09 -32.31
N GLY A 8 -7.69 6.48 -31.22
CA GLY A 8 -9.15 6.69 -31.13
C GLY A 8 -9.90 5.78 -30.14
N ASN A 9 -10.63 6.38 -29.20
CA ASN A 9 -11.66 5.80 -28.32
C ASN A 9 -11.29 4.57 -27.46
N THR A 10 -10.02 4.39 -27.10
CA THR A 10 -9.65 3.32 -26.15
C THR A 10 -9.83 3.80 -24.70
N ILE A 11 -10.54 3.00 -23.89
CA ILE A 11 -10.61 3.15 -22.44
C ILE A 11 -9.99 1.91 -21.78
N GLY A 12 -9.34 2.10 -20.64
CA GLY A 12 -8.75 1.02 -19.87
C GLY A 12 -8.52 1.41 -18.43
N TYR A 13 -8.11 0.44 -17.62
CA TYR A 13 -7.68 0.65 -16.24
C TYR A 13 -6.17 0.48 -16.15
N LEU A 14 -5.53 1.33 -15.33
CA LEU A 14 -4.08 1.31 -15.14
C LEU A 14 -3.70 1.84 -13.76
N SER A 15 -2.47 1.56 -13.35
CA SER A 15 -1.91 2.16 -12.14
C SER A 15 -1.76 3.69 -12.30
N PRO A 16 -2.05 4.48 -11.25
CA PRO A 16 -1.91 5.94 -11.29
C PRO A 16 -0.49 6.40 -11.64
N ASN A 17 0.52 5.58 -11.34
CA ASN A 17 1.92 5.85 -11.69
C ASN A 17 2.17 5.93 -13.20
N TYR A 18 1.27 5.41 -14.04
CA TYR A 18 1.41 5.37 -15.50
C TYR A 18 0.54 6.39 -16.23
N ILE A 19 -0.34 7.11 -15.52
CA ILE A 19 -1.30 8.03 -16.13
C ILE A 19 -0.58 9.26 -16.67
N ASN A 20 -0.11 10.14 -15.78
CA ASN A 20 0.50 11.41 -16.13
C ASN A 20 1.35 11.96 -14.97
N THR A 21 2.13 13.01 -15.24
CA THR A 21 2.99 13.68 -14.24
C THR A 21 2.22 14.64 -13.35
N THR A 22 0.93 14.90 -13.60
CA THR A 22 0.07 15.66 -12.68
C THR A 22 -0.24 14.82 -11.44
N PHE A 23 -0.63 13.56 -11.62
CA PHE A 23 -0.90 12.64 -10.51
C PHE A 23 0.36 11.93 -9.99
N ALA A 24 1.36 11.72 -10.84
CA ALA A 24 2.61 11.04 -10.48
C ALA A 24 3.85 11.84 -10.94
N PRO A 25 4.16 13.00 -10.33
CA PRO A 25 5.22 13.91 -10.78
C PRO A 25 6.65 13.33 -10.73
N SER A 26 6.89 12.26 -9.99
CA SER A 26 8.17 11.54 -9.96
C SER A 26 8.17 10.24 -10.76
N SER A 27 7.10 9.96 -11.51
CA SER A 27 7.03 8.76 -12.34
C SER A 27 7.93 8.87 -13.57
N ALA A 28 8.86 7.94 -13.70
CA ALA A 28 9.64 7.75 -14.93
C ALA A 28 8.84 7.02 -16.04
N VAL A 29 7.66 6.47 -15.71
CA VAL A 29 6.87 5.62 -16.62
C VAL A 29 5.60 6.30 -17.13
N ALA A 30 5.23 7.46 -16.59
CA ALA A 30 4.10 8.29 -17.04
C ALA A 30 4.43 9.07 -18.33
N THR A 31 4.93 8.40 -19.38
CA THR A 31 5.47 9.06 -20.59
C THR A 31 4.41 9.56 -21.56
N GLN A 32 3.17 9.07 -21.46
CA GLN A 32 2.12 9.35 -22.45
C GLN A 32 1.18 10.50 -22.05
N ASN A 33 1.29 11.01 -20.81
CA ASN A 33 0.42 12.05 -20.26
C ASN A 33 -1.09 11.78 -20.53
N LEU A 34 -1.54 10.59 -20.17
CA LEU A 34 -2.91 10.13 -20.42
C LEU A 34 -3.91 10.98 -19.62
N THR A 35 -5.10 11.15 -20.19
CA THR A 35 -6.25 11.72 -19.49
C THR A 35 -6.84 10.68 -18.53
N ALA A 36 -7.15 11.08 -17.30
CA ALA A 36 -7.93 10.27 -16.38
C ALA A 36 -9.38 10.76 -16.31
N ALA A 37 -10.31 9.81 -16.27
CA ALA A 37 -11.70 10.11 -15.99
C ALA A 37 -11.90 10.43 -14.52
N SER A 38 -12.73 11.44 -14.23
CA SER A 38 -13.37 11.55 -12.92
C SER A 38 -14.43 10.46 -12.79
N LEU A 39 -14.58 9.92 -11.59
CA LEU A 39 -15.67 9.00 -11.27
C LEU A 39 -16.52 9.57 -10.14
N THR A 40 -17.84 9.49 -10.29
CA THR A 40 -18.79 9.84 -9.24
C THR A 40 -18.77 8.76 -8.16
N ASN A 41 -18.54 9.13 -6.91
CA ASN A 41 -18.73 8.22 -5.79
C ASN A 41 -20.23 8.12 -5.47
N ALA A 42 -20.76 6.90 -5.46
CA ALA A 42 -22.19 6.66 -5.29
C ALA A 42 -22.72 7.01 -3.88
N ASN A 43 -21.85 7.09 -2.88
CA ASN A 43 -22.24 7.36 -1.49
C ASN A 43 -22.36 8.85 -1.17
N ASP A 44 -21.58 9.71 -1.82
CA ASP A 44 -21.59 11.17 -1.59
C ASP A 44 -22.03 12.00 -2.81
N GLY A 45 -22.12 11.38 -4.00
CA GLY A 45 -22.54 12.02 -5.24
C GLY A 45 -21.51 12.97 -5.86
N LEU A 46 -20.26 12.95 -5.40
CA LEU A 46 -19.20 13.85 -5.86
C LEU A 46 -18.28 13.18 -6.88
N ASP A 47 -17.77 13.97 -7.82
CA ASP A 47 -16.80 13.54 -8.82
C ASP A 47 -15.37 13.65 -8.30
N TYR A 48 -14.63 12.54 -8.37
CA TYR A 48 -13.24 12.46 -7.92
C TYR A 48 -12.29 12.06 -9.05
N GLN A 49 -11.10 12.65 -9.07
CA GLN A 49 -9.98 12.21 -9.89
C GLN A 49 -9.14 11.15 -9.15
N PRO A 50 -8.38 10.27 -9.84
CA PRO A 50 -7.59 9.20 -9.23
C PRO A 50 -6.26 9.72 -8.66
N ASP A 51 -6.30 10.74 -7.82
CA ASP A 51 -5.12 11.27 -7.12
C ASP A 51 -4.94 10.63 -5.73
N TYR A 52 -3.78 10.88 -5.11
CA TYR A 52 -3.46 10.30 -3.83
C TYR A 52 -4.33 10.84 -2.68
N LEU A 53 -4.86 12.07 -2.76
CA LEU A 53 -5.71 12.66 -1.71
C LEU A 53 -7.08 12.00 -1.70
N ASN A 54 -7.69 11.84 -2.88
CA ASN A 54 -8.98 11.18 -3.03
C ASN A 54 -8.89 9.68 -2.67
N THR A 55 -7.75 9.05 -2.96
CA THR A 55 -7.45 7.68 -2.52
C THR A 55 -7.28 7.60 -0.99
N MET A 56 -6.58 8.55 -0.37
CA MET A 56 -6.46 8.61 1.10
C MET A 56 -7.83 8.78 1.76
N GLN A 57 -8.73 9.57 1.19
CA GLN A 57 -10.09 9.75 1.68
C GLN A 57 -10.89 8.44 1.56
N ALA A 58 -10.80 7.75 0.42
CA ALA A 58 -11.46 6.46 0.22
C ALA A 58 -10.97 5.37 1.18
N LEU A 59 -9.68 5.36 1.51
CA LEU A 59 -9.09 4.40 2.44
C LEU A 59 -9.19 4.80 3.93
N SER A 60 -9.83 5.93 4.24
CA SER A 60 -9.92 6.42 5.63
C SER A 60 -10.76 5.50 6.53
N ASP A 61 -11.70 4.76 5.94
CA ASP A 61 -12.61 3.83 6.61
C ASP A 61 -12.27 2.37 6.32
N LEU A 62 -10.97 2.05 6.17
CA LEU A 62 -10.55 0.66 6.09
C LEU A 62 -10.94 -0.09 7.37
N PRO A 63 -11.45 -1.33 7.26
CA PRO A 63 -11.71 -2.15 8.43
C PRO A 63 -10.42 -2.42 9.21
N ALA A 64 -10.56 -2.75 10.50
CA ALA A 64 -9.42 -3.24 11.27
C ALA A 64 -8.88 -4.55 10.66
N VAL A 65 -7.59 -4.81 10.87
CA VAL A 65 -6.99 -6.12 10.54
C VAL A 65 -7.73 -7.25 11.26
N GLY A 66 -7.74 -8.42 10.64
CA GLY A 66 -8.44 -9.60 11.17
C GLY A 66 -7.95 -10.02 12.56
N GLY A 67 -8.80 -10.73 13.32
CA GLY A 67 -8.46 -11.15 14.68
C GLY A 67 -7.33 -12.18 14.78
N ASP A 68 -7.19 -13.03 13.75
CA ASP A 68 -6.09 -13.99 13.63
C ASP A 68 -5.01 -13.46 12.68
N LEU A 69 -4.01 -12.80 13.24
CA LEU A 69 -2.94 -12.15 12.47
C LEU A 69 -1.91 -13.13 11.89
N SER A 70 -2.01 -14.42 12.19
CA SER A 70 -1.16 -15.44 11.56
C SER A 70 -1.57 -15.75 10.12
N ARG A 71 -2.81 -15.38 9.76
CA ARG A 71 -3.40 -15.55 8.44
C ARG A 71 -3.07 -14.35 7.55
N PRO A 72 -2.37 -14.52 6.40
CA PRO A 72 -2.05 -13.42 5.49
C PRO A 72 -3.28 -12.60 5.04
N GLU A 73 -4.42 -13.25 4.86
CA GLU A 73 -5.68 -12.61 4.50
C GLU A 73 -6.21 -11.63 5.56
N SER A 74 -5.80 -11.75 6.82
CA SER A 74 -6.14 -10.78 7.88
C SER A 74 -5.52 -9.39 7.61
N TRP A 75 -4.55 -9.32 6.71
CA TRP A 75 -3.87 -8.10 6.29
C TRP A 75 -4.36 -7.59 4.92
N ALA A 76 -5.14 -8.39 4.19
CA ALA A 76 -5.64 -8.09 2.86
C ALA A 76 -6.93 -7.25 2.90
N LEU A 77 -6.83 -6.02 3.42
CA LEU A 77 -7.99 -5.14 3.60
C LEU A 77 -8.50 -4.60 2.26
N THR A 78 -9.82 -4.48 2.14
CA THR A 78 -10.49 -3.91 0.97
C THR A 78 -11.50 -2.85 1.39
N VAL A 79 -11.65 -1.81 0.57
CA VAL A 79 -12.79 -0.87 0.66
C VAL A 79 -13.59 -0.99 -0.62
N ALA A 80 -14.68 -1.75 -0.59
CA ALA A 80 -15.50 -1.98 -1.79
C ALA A 80 -16.34 -0.74 -2.15
N THR A 81 -16.81 -0.02 -1.15
CA THR A 81 -17.73 1.13 -1.31
C THR A 81 -17.30 2.24 -0.34
N PRO A 82 -16.28 3.03 -0.68
CA PRO A 82 -15.78 4.08 0.22
C PRO A 82 -16.86 5.15 0.46
N PRO A 83 -17.06 5.64 1.69
CA PRO A 83 -18.09 6.64 1.99
C PRO A 83 -17.84 7.99 1.30
N ALA A 84 -16.58 8.30 0.97
CA ALA A 84 -16.17 9.47 0.20
C ALA A 84 -14.83 9.21 -0.51
N GLY A 85 -14.43 10.05 -1.46
CA GLY A 85 -13.18 9.91 -2.21
C GLY A 85 -13.30 9.05 -3.47
N TYR A 86 -12.17 8.76 -4.12
CA TYR A 86 -12.16 8.08 -5.43
C TYR A 86 -12.69 6.63 -5.30
N PRO A 87 -13.75 6.26 -6.03
CA PRO A 87 -14.50 5.02 -5.79
C PRO A 87 -13.74 3.74 -6.20
N ILE A 88 -12.67 3.85 -7.00
CA ILE A 88 -11.81 2.72 -7.36
C ILE A 88 -10.46 2.87 -6.63
N SER A 89 -10.45 2.52 -5.35
CA SER A 89 -9.27 2.61 -4.48
C SER A 89 -8.96 1.25 -3.86
N GLY A 90 -7.68 0.98 -3.62
CA GLY A 90 -7.24 -0.30 -3.04
C GLY A 90 -5.80 -0.28 -2.57
N LEU A 91 -5.36 -1.43 -2.04
CA LEU A 91 -4.01 -1.63 -1.54
C LEU A 91 -3.18 -2.46 -2.52
N THR A 92 -1.86 -2.22 -2.49
CA THR A 92 -0.85 -3.12 -3.06
C THR A 92 -0.02 -3.70 -1.91
N TYR A 93 0.47 -4.93 -2.05
CA TYR A 93 0.99 -5.71 -0.94
C TYR A 93 2.46 -6.06 -1.12
N LEU A 94 3.13 -6.17 0.03
CA LEU A 94 4.47 -6.75 0.15
C LEU A 94 4.32 -8.11 0.83
N ASP A 95 4.69 -9.18 0.14
CA ASP A 95 4.78 -10.51 0.74
C ASP A 95 6.18 -10.69 1.32
N GLN A 96 6.26 -11.05 2.60
CA GLN A 96 7.50 -11.20 3.37
C GLN A 96 7.44 -12.47 4.20
N VAL A 97 8.56 -13.16 4.32
CA VAL A 97 8.63 -14.28 5.25
C VAL A 97 8.90 -13.82 6.67
N GLN A 98 8.35 -14.55 7.62
CA GLN A 98 8.58 -14.30 9.04
C GLN A 98 9.98 -14.72 9.50
N CYS A 99 10.51 -15.81 8.95
CA CYS A 99 11.73 -16.45 9.45
C CYS A 99 12.84 -16.43 8.39
N TYR A 100 13.97 -15.83 8.76
CA TYR A 100 15.17 -15.78 7.94
C TYR A 100 16.27 -16.60 8.62
N LYS A 101 17.02 -17.36 7.83
CA LYS A 101 18.19 -18.10 8.31
C LYS A 101 19.36 -17.15 8.56
N ASP A 102 19.53 -16.17 7.67
CA ASP A 102 20.58 -15.15 7.78
C ASP A 102 20.06 -13.93 8.56
N ALA A 103 20.65 -13.68 9.73
CA ALA A 103 20.34 -12.53 10.58
C ALA A 103 20.61 -11.18 9.89
N THR A 104 21.56 -11.14 8.96
CA THR A 104 21.85 -9.94 8.14
C THR A 104 20.71 -9.63 7.20
N VAL A 105 20.14 -10.65 6.55
CA VAL A 105 18.96 -10.49 5.68
C VAL A 105 17.76 -10.05 6.52
N GLN A 106 17.53 -10.70 7.67
CA GLN A 106 16.48 -10.30 8.61
C GLN A 106 16.58 -8.82 8.98
N GLY A 107 17.78 -8.36 9.39
CA GLY A 107 18.02 -6.98 9.77
C GLY A 107 17.73 -5.98 8.64
N LYS A 108 18.09 -6.32 7.39
CA LYS A 108 17.80 -5.48 6.22
C LYS A 108 16.30 -5.37 5.95
N ILE A 109 15.55 -6.47 6.07
CA ILE A 109 14.10 -6.47 5.88
C ILE A 109 13.41 -5.65 6.97
N LEU A 110 13.80 -5.82 8.24
CA LEU A 110 13.28 -5.01 9.35
C LEU A 110 13.57 -3.52 9.15
N ALA A 111 14.78 -3.15 8.73
CA ALA A 111 15.15 -1.76 8.45
C ALA A 111 14.33 -1.16 7.28
N PHE A 112 14.11 -1.96 6.23
CA PHE A 112 13.25 -1.56 5.11
C PHE A 112 11.80 -1.31 5.58
N LEU A 113 11.21 -2.23 6.33
CA LEU A 113 9.83 -2.13 6.82
C LEU A 113 9.67 -0.98 7.83
N ASP A 114 10.64 -0.78 8.73
CA ASP A 114 10.62 0.38 9.63
C ASP A 114 10.61 1.68 8.82
N ARG A 115 11.51 1.82 7.84
CA ARG A 115 11.51 2.99 6.96
C ARG A 115 10.22 3.13 6.15
N HIS A 116 9.61 2.02 5.73
CA HIS A 116 8.36 2.02 4.99
C HIS A 116 7.14 2.42 5.84
N THR A 117 7.23 2.36 7.18
CA THR A 117 6.12 2.58 8.11
C THR A 117 6.32 3.74 9.10
N THR A 118 7.52 4.33 9.21
CA THR A 118 7.80 5.42 10.16
C THR A 118 7.34 6.81 9.67
N TYR A 119 7.33 7.06 8.35
CA TYR A 119 6.86 8.32 7.72
C TYR A 119 7.32 9.64 8.38
N SER A 120 8.50 9.65 9.00
CA SER A 120 9.05 10.82 9.69
C SER A 120 10.58 10.86 9.57
N GLY A 121 11.17 12.04 9.81
CA GLY A 121 12.61 12.26 9.73
C GLY A 121 13.23 11.85 8.38
N THR A 122 14.44 11.29 8.42
CA THR A 122 15.16 10.75 7.25
C THR A 122 14.48 9.54 6.61
N ASN A 123 13.52 8.92 7.32
CA ASN A 123 12.73 7.78 6.89
C ASN A 123 11.37 8.17 6.30
N ASN A 124 11.10 9.47 6.07
CA ASN A 124 9.83 9.91 5.52
C ASN A 124 9.71 9.57 4.02
N ASN A 125 9.12 8.42 3.72
CA ASN A 125 8.84 7.99 2.35
C ASN A 125 7.53 8.56 1.75
N ARG A 126 6.73 9.35 2.50
CA ARG A 126 5.46 9.89 2.00
C ARG A 126 5.59 10.69 0.69
N PRO A 127 6.60 11.57 0.51
CA PRO A 127 6.76 12.29 -0.76
C PRO A 127 7.00 11.34 -1.93
N ARG A 128 7.81 10.29 -1.74
CA ARG A 128 8.08 9.30 -2.80
C ARG A 128 6.83 8.53 -3.18
N ILE A 129 6.02 8.13 -2.19
CA ILE A 129 4.76 7.41 -2.40
C ILE A 129 3.77 8.31 -3.18
N ARG A 130 3.53 9.53 -2.68
CA ARG A 130 2.62 10.50 -3.30
C ARG A 130 3.03 10.89 -4.70
N ASN A 131 4.32 11.17 -4.90
CA ASN A 131 4.81 11.64 -6.19
C ASN A 131 4.88 10.52 -7.24
N ASN A 132 4.66 9.25 -6.87
CA ASN A 132 4.47 8.15 -7.83
C ASN A 132 2.98 7.77 -7.97
N GLY A 133 2.06 8.66 -7.58
CA GLY A 133 0.62 8.47 -7.74
C GLY A 133 -0.05 7.58 -6.70
N PHE A 134 0.62 7.26 -5.59
CA PHE A 134 0.07 6.39 -4.54
C PHE A 134 -0.27 7.15 -3.26
N ALA A 135 -1.24 6.63 -2.51
CA ALA A 135 -1.56 7.11 -1.18
C ALA A 135 -0.65 6.45 -0.11
N PRO A 136 -0.13 7.19 0.87
CA PRO A 136 0.43 6.59 2.09
C PRO A 136 -0.63 5.77 2.84
N LEU A 137 -0.19 4.72 3.55
CA LEU A 137 -1.08 3.89 4.35
C LEU A 137 -1.79 4.71 5.45
N PRO A 138 -3.06 4.41 5.78
CA PRO A 138 -3.74 4.98 6.94
C PRO A 138 -2.99 4.68 8.24
N THR A 139 -3.05 5.61 9.19
CA THR A 139 -2.31 5.51 10.46
C THR A 139 -2.66 4.24 11.25
N THR A 140 -3.92 3.80 11.23
CA THR A 140 -4.38 2.59 11.91
C THR A 140 -3.70 1.33 11.36
N LEU A 141 -3.59 1.21 10.04
CA LEU A 141 -2.91 0.09 9.39
C LEU A 141 -1.39 0.15 9.63
N VAL A 142 -0.79 1.35 9.60
CA VAL A 142 0.62 1.54 9.96
C VAL A 142 0.90 1.06 11.38
N SER A 143 0.08 1.45 12.35
CA SER A 143 0.22 0.99 13.74
C SER A 143 0.07 -0.53 13.84
N ALA A 144 -0.95 -1.11 13.20
CA ALA A 144 -1.14 -2.57 13.20
C ALA A 144 0.08 -3.32 12.66
N ILE A 145 0.67 -2.86 11.55
CA ILE A 145 1.89 -3.44 10.98
C ILE A 145 3.05 -3.33 11.97
N ARG A 146 3.31 -2.13 12.51
CA ARG A 146 4.44 -1.91 13.41
C ARG A 146 4.31 -2.72 14.70
N ASP A 147 3.13 -2.72 15.31
CA ASP A 147 2.90 -3.36 16.59
C ASP A 147 2.95 -4.89 16.51
N ASN A 148 2.49 -5.48 15.40
CA ASN A 148 2.41 -6.94 15.28
C ASN A 148 3.53 -7.55 14.44
N LEU A 149 3.90 -6.95 13.30
CA LEU A 149 4.86 -7.54 12.36
C LEU A 149 6.31 -7.12 12.63
N ILE A 150 6.53 -6.01 13.34
CA ILE A 150 7.88 -5.48 13.64
C ILE A 150 8.21 -5.63 15.13
N ASN A 151 7.37 -5.06 16.00
CA ASN A 151 7.72 -4.86 17.42
C ASN A 151 7.13 -5.91 18.38
N ASN A 152 6.15 -6.72 17.94
CA ASN A 152 5.43 -7.71 18.75
C ASN A 152 4.81 -7.17 20.06
N VAL A 153 4.36 -5.91 20.07
CA VAL A 153 3.78 -5.25 21.25
C VAL A 153 2.54 -6.00 21.75
N ASN A 154 1.80 -6.65 20.84
CA ASN A 154 0.57 -7.38 21.16
C ASN A 154 0.79 -8.87 21.49
N GLY A 155 2.04 -9.34 21.56
CA GLY A 155 2.37 -10.72 21.95
C GLY A 155 1.82 -11.82 21.02
N LYS A 156 1.54 -11.48 19.75
CA LYS A 156 0.94 -12.41 18.78
C LYS A 156 1.96 -13.33 18.12
N ASN A 157 3.25 -13.09 18.32
CA ASN A 157 4.36 -13.87 17.75
C ASN A 157 4.34 -13.98 16.23
N VAL A 158 3.73 -13.00 15.54
CA VAL A 158 3.72 -12.89 14.07
C VAL A 158 4.78 -11.92 13.55
N ASN A 159 5.58 -11.33 14.45
CA ASN A 159 6.68 -10.45 14.06
C ASN A 159 7.79 -11.23 13.35
N ILE A 160 8.47 -10.55 12.44
CA ILE A 160 9.64 -11.09 11.74
C ILE A 160 10.74 -11.41 12.76
N GLY A 161 11.31 -12.60 12.65
CA GLY A 161 12.37 -13.09 13.53
C GLY A 161 11.90 -13.49 14.93
N ASN A 162 10.60 -13.68 15.16
CA ASN A 162 10.10 -14.17 16.46
C ASN A 162 10.74 -15.51 16.83
N THR A 163 11.38 -15.59 17.99
CA THR A 163 12.16 -16.77 18.40
C THR A 163 11.29 -18.02 18.57
N THR A 164 10.10 -17.89 19.16
CA THR A 164 9.16 -18.99 19.34
C THR A 164 8.59 -19.46 18.01
N ALA A 165 8.12 -18.54 17.17
CA ALA A 165 7.52 -18.90 15.88
C ALA A 165 8.56 -19.43 14.89
N CYS A 166 9.81 -18.98 14.95
CA CYS A 166 10.87 -19.40 14.04
C CYS A 166 11.70 -20.60 14.53
N ALA A 167 11.49 -21.07 15.76
CA ALA A 167 12.19 -22.24 16.30
C ALA A 167 11.98 -23.47 15.40
N GLY A 168 13.09 -24.14 15.05
CA GLY A 168 13.06 -25.36 14.24
C GLY A 168 12.69 -25.17 12.76
N LYS A 169 12.49 -23.93 12.30
CA LYS A 169 12.24 -23.64 10.87
C LYS A 169 13.55 -23.39 10.14
N ALA A 170 13.66 -23.88 8.92
CA ALA A 170 14.87 -23.73 8.10
C ALA A 170 15.18 -22.25 7.74
N GLY A 171 14.18 -21.37 7.80
CA GLY A 171 14.25 -19.96 7.36
C GLY A 171 14.40 -19.83 5.84
N ARG A 172 14.24 -18.61 5.31
CA ARG A 172 14.78 -18.24 3.99
C ARG A 172 16.18 -17.65 4.10
#